data_AF-A0A4R6QWA2-F1
#
_entry.id   AF-A0A4R6QWA2-F1
#
_cell.length_a   1.000
_cell.length_b   1.000
_cell.length_c   1.000
_cell.angle_alpha   90.00
_cell.angle_beta   90.00
_cell.angle_gamma   90.00
#
_symmetry.space_group_name_H-M   'P 1'
#
loop_
_entity.id
_entity.type
_entity.pdbx_description
1 polymer ?
#
loop_
_entity_poly.entity_id
_entity_poly.type
_entity_poly.pdbx_seq_one_letter_code
_entity_poly.pdbx_strand_id
1 'polypeptide(L)'
;MSNVRDEIKVGDRIRFAPQRGNRWWRVDARDERFIIASQRLTGYHPEGTQQYTVVDLTGWTFTYNGVGPGKVRSSINLLGGGYDMDEPGWADRMLAELQSGELELSHRRVMSVWEIEVETR
;
A
#
# COMPACT_ATOMS: atom_id res chain seq x y z
N MET A 1 0.71 13.77 -19.15
CA MET A 1 0.19 13.57 -17.78
C MET A 1 1.18 12.66 -17.09
N SER A 2 1.85 13.16 -16.05
CA SER A 2 2.77 12.34 -15.26
C SER A 2 1.97 11.23 -14.58
N ASN A 3 2.46 10.00 -14.66
CA ASN A 3 1.78 8.86 -14.07
C ASN A 3 2.08 8.93 -12.57
N VAL A 4 1.07 9.15 -11.71
CA VAL A 4 1.25 9.22 -10.23
C VAL A 4 2.08 8.05 -9.69
N ARG A 5 2.00 6.88 -10.35
CA ARG A 5 2.82 5.70 -10.06
C ARG A 5 4.34 5.93 -10.12
N ASP A 6 4.80 6.77 -11.03
CA ASP A 6 6.23 7.03 -11.25
C ASP A 6 6.76 8.12 -10.31
N GLU A 7 5.87 8.87 -9.67
CA GLU A 7 6.21 9.95 -8.73
C GLU A 7 6.36 9.45 -7.30
N ILE A 8 5.69 8.34 -6.92
CA ILE A 8 5.76 7.78 -5.57
C ILE A 8 7.12 7.15 -5.31
N LYS A 9 7.78 7.60 -4.25
CA LYS A 9 9.09 7.14 -3.77
C LYS A 9 9.01 6.60 -2.34
N VAL A 10 10.03 5.82 -1.97
CA VAL A 10 10.24 5.43 -0.57
C VAL A 10 10.46 6.69 0.28
N GLY A 11 9.80 6.77 1.43
CA GLY A 11 9.81 7.94 2.32
C GLY A 11 8.63 8.91 2.11
N ASP A 12 7.98 8.89 0.94
CA ASP A 12 6.78 9.69 0.69
C ASP A 12 5.63 9.26 1.59
N ARG A 13 4.65 10.14 1.75
CA ARG A 13 3.37 9.79 2.35
C ARG A 13 2.32 9.70 1.25
N ILE A 14 1.54 8.63 1.30
CA ILE A 14 0.43 8.39 0.38
C ILE A 14 -0.89 8.25 1.12
N ARG A 15 -1.98 8.66 0.49
CA ARG A 15 -3.33 8.32 0.95
C ARG A 15 -4.19 7.90 -0.23
N PHE A 16 -5.16 7.06 0.06
CA PHE A 16 -6.07 6.51 -0.96
C PHE A 16 -7.40 7.25 -0.88
N ALA A 17 -7.90 7.76 -2.00
CA ALA A 17 -9.25 8.30 -2.10
C ALA A 17 -10.10 7.46 -3.07
N PRO A 18 -11.41 7.27 -2.82
CA PRO A 18 -12.11 7.65 -1.61
C PRO A 18 -11.91 6.58 -0.52
N GLN A 19 -11.13 6.87 0.53
CA GLN A 19 -11.05 6.03 1.72
C GLN A 19 -11.67 6.74 2.92
N ARG A 20 -12.58 6.06 3.64
CA ARG A 20 -13.09 6.54 4.92
C ARG A 20 -11.93 6.64 5.92
N GLY A 21 -11.70 7.84 6.44
CA GLY A 21 -10.70 8.12 7.48
C GLY A 21 -9.48 8.91 7.03
N ASN A 22 -9.31 9.17 5.72
CA ASN A 22 -8.29 10.06 5.16
C ASN A 22 -6.88 9.90 5.77
N ARG A 23 -6.44 8.65 5.98
CA ARG A 23 -5.19 8.35 6.69
C ARG A 23 -4.02 8.35 5.71
N TRP A 24 -2.95 9.00 6.13
CA TRP A 24 -1.67 8.99 5.43
C TRP A 24 -0.84 7.79 5.87
N TRP A 25 -0.29 7.09 4.90
CA TRP A 25 0.62 5.97 5.03
C TRP A 25 2.00 6.41 4.55
N ARG A 26 3.06 6.02 5.24
CA ARG A 26 4.43 6.25 4.77
C ARG A 26 4.83 5.09 3.86
N VAL A 27 5.39 5.37 2.69
CA VAL A 27 5.93 4.34 1.80
C VAL A 27 7.25 3.85 2.37
N ASP A 28 7.31 2.55 2.67
CA ASP A 28 8.50 1.91 3.24
C ASP A 28 9.27 1.11 2.17
N ALA A 29 8.58 0.54 1.19
CA ALA A 29 9.20 -0.11 0.02
C ALA A 29 8.27 -0.03 -1.21
N ARG A 30 8.83 -0.04 -2.41
CA ARG A 30 8.06 -0.12 -3.66
C ARG A 30 8.87 -0.72 -4.81
N ASP A 31 8.17 -1.25 -5.79
CA ASP A 31 8.71 -1.52 -7.11
C ASP A 31 7.72 -1.04 -8.18
N GLU A 32 7.77 -1.60 -9.38
CA GLU A 32 6.79 -1.31 -10.41
C GLU A 32 5.38 -1.74 -9.99
N ARG A 33 5.19 -2.92 -9.40
CA ARG A 33 3.89 -3.55 -9.17
C ARG A 33 3.32 -3.26 -7.78
N PHE A 34 4.14 -3.20 -6.75
CA PHE A 34 3.74 -3.15 -5.36
C PHE A 34 4.18 -1.87 -4.68
N ILE A 35 3.33 -1.36 -3.79
CA ILE A 35 3.71 -0.38 -2.76
C ILE A 35 3.44 -1.00 -1.40
N ILE A 36 4.44 -0.97 -0.53
CA ILE A 36 4.34 -1.36 0.87
C ILE A 36 4.41 -0.08 1.69
N ALA A 37 3.40 0.15 2.53
CA ALA A 37 3.31 1.36 3.32
C ALA A 37 2.82 1.07 4.74
N SER A 38 3.32 1.83 5.71
CA SER A 38 2.94 1.70 7.11
C SER A 38 2.38 2.98 7.70
N GLN A 39 1.58 2.82 8.75
CA GLN A 39 1.14 3.91 9.61
C GLN A 39 1.28 3.49 11.07
N ARG A 40 1.59 4.46 11.94
CA ARG A 40 1.47 4.29 13.38
C ARG A 40 0.09 4.76 13.81
N LEU A 41 -0.69 3.89 14.44
CA LEU A 41 -1.96 4.29 15.05
C LEU A 41 -1.67 5.04 16.35
N THR A 42 -1.80 6.35 16.34
CA THR A 42 -1.77 7.17 17.56
C THR A 42 -3.14 7.09 18.24
N GLY A 43 -3.39 6.03 19.02
CA GLY A 43 -4.58 5.88 19.86
C GLY A 43 -4.29 5.05 21.11
N TYR A 44 -4.71 5.54 22.29
CA TYR A 44 -4.74 5.02 23.68
C TYR A 44 -3.66 4.05 24.24
N HIS A 45 -2.79 3.46 23.43
CA HIS A 45 -1.62 2.72 23.89
C HIS A 45 -0.35 3.55 23.64
N PRO A 46 0.54 3.71 24.63
CA PRO A 46 1.72 4.57 24.54
C PRO A 46 2.72 4.15 23.46
N GLU A 47 2.63 2.92 22.95
CA GLU A 47 3.53 2.40 21.92
C GLU A 47 2.95 2.50 20.50
N GLY A 48 1.63 2.72 20.35
CA GLY A 48 0.93 2.83 19.06
C GLY A 48 1.01 1.56 18.21
N THR A 49 -0.12 0.91 17.91
CA THR A 49 -0.12 -0.25 17.03
C THR A 49 0.34 0.17 15.63
N GLN A 50 1.47 -0.36 15.16
CA GLN A 50 1.90 -0.19 13.78
C GLN A 50 1.03 -1.07 12.87
N GLN A 51 0.63 -0.52 11.74
CA GLN A 51 -0.09 -1.22 10.69
C GLN A 51 0.65 -1.06 9.39
N TYR A 52 0.62 -2.08 8.56
CA TYR A 52 1.07 -2.00 7.17
C TYR A 52 -0.08 -2.26 6.21
N THR A 53 0.11 -1.85 4.98
CA THR A 53 -0.72 -2.21 3.85
C THR A 53 0.16 -2.48 2.64
N VAL A 54 -0.28 -3.41 1.79
CA VAL A 54 0.34 -3.70 0.51
C VAL A 54 -0.65 -3.39 -0.59
N VAL A 55 -0.15 -2.73 -1.62
CA VAL A 55 -0.92 -2.18 -2.72
C VAL A 55 -0.43 -2.81 -4.02
N ASP A 56 -1.28 -3.59 -4.69
CA ASP A 56 -0.99 -4.11 -6.04
C ASP A 56 -1.53 -3.14 -7.11
N LEU A 57 -0.60 -2.57 -7.86
CA LEU A 57 -0.82 -1.60 -8.92
C LEU A 57 -1.15 -2.23 -10.27
N THR A 58 -1.16 -3.57 -10.39
CA THR A 58 -1.47 -4.27 -11.66
C THR A 58 -2.84 -3.88 -12.23
N GLY A 59 -3.79 -3.48 -11.38
CA GLY A 59 -5.13 -3.01 -11.77
C GLY A 59 -5.26 -1.51 -12.03
N TRP A 60 -4.23 -0.71 -11.74
CA TRP A 60 -4.28 0.77 -11.84
C TRP A 60 -4.35 1.27 -13.28
N THR A 61 -3.82 0.50 -14.24
CA THR A 61 -3.87 0.80 -15.67
C THR A 61 -5.19 0.37 -16.34
N PHE A 62 -6.07 -0.37 -15.67
CA PHE A 62 -7.32 -0.84 -16.26
C PHE A 62 -8.47 0.14 -16.00
N THR A 63 -8.69 1.04 -16.96
CA THR A 63 -9.96 1.76 -17.13
C THR A 63 -11.04 0.77 -17.58
N TYR A 64 -11.93 0.36 -16.68
CA TYR A 64 -13.14 -0.38 -17.06
C TYR A 64 -14.21 0.64 -17.48
N ASN A 65 -14.58 0.68 -18.76
CA ASN A 65 -15.63 1.55 -19.32
C ASN A 65 -15.40 3.08 -19.16
N GLY A 66 -14.16 3.56 -19.20
CA GLY A 66 -13.89 5.02 -19.25
C GLY A 66 -14.16 5.80 -17.95
N VAL A 67 -14.31 5.11 -16.81
CA VAL A 67 -14.51 5.74 -15.49
C VAL A 67 -13.24 5.61 -14.64
N GLY A 68 -12.47 6.71 -14.54
CA GLY A 68 -11.42 6.94 -13.53
C GLY A 68 -10.16 6.05 -13.60
N PRO A 69 -9.06 6.44 -12.94
CA PRO A 69 -7.86 5.59 -12.85
C PRO A 69 -8.18 4.32 -12.03
N GLY A 70 -7.58 3.19 -12.43
CA GLY A 70 -8.11 1.84 -12.20
C GLY A 70 -8.18 1.36 -10.75
N LYS A 71 -8.79 0.17 -10.56
CA LYS A 71 -8.97 -0.43 -9.23
C LYS A 71 -7.63 -0.88 -8.64
N VAL A 72 -7.20 -0.24 -7.57
CA VAL A 72 -6.05 -0.70 -6.76
C VAL A 72 -6.49 -1.81 -5.82
N ARG A 73 -5.73 -2.91 -5.75
CA ARG A 73 -6.00 -3.95 -4.75
C ARG A 73 -5.11 -3.70 -3.54
N SER A 74 -5.71 -3.37 -2.40
CA SER A 74 -5.00 -3.28 -1.13
C SER A 74 -5.37 -4.48 -0.27
N SER A 75 -4.38 -5.29 0.11
CA SER A 75 -4.59 -6.26 1.18
C SER A 75 -4.37 -5.52 2.49
N ILE A 76 -5.46 -5.32 3.24
CA ILE A 76 -5.35 -4.86 4.64
C ILE A 76 -4.79 -5.97 5.54
N ASN A 77 -4.70 -7.23 5.07
CA ASN A 77 -3.97 -8.30 5.73
C ASN A 77 -3.46 -9.30 4.69
N LEU A 78 -2.17 -9.67 4.76
CA LEU A 78 -1.66 -10.89 4.11
C LEU A 78 -2.51 -12.09 4.58
N LEU A 79 -2.74 -13.07 3.70
CA LEU A 79 -3.41 -14.31 4.12
C LEU A 79 -2.52 -15.05 5.15
N GLY A 80 -2.95 -15.07 6.42
CA GLY A 80 -2.52 -16.11 7.37
C GLY A 80 -1.49 -15.74 8.43
N GLY A 81 -0.88 -14.55 8.40
CA GLY A 81 0.04 -14.14 9.46
C GLY A 81 0.39 -12.67 9.30
N GLY A 82 0.37 -11.92 10.41
CA GLY A 82 0.95 -10.57 10.41
C GLY A 82 2.40 -10.64 9.94
N TYR A 83 2.90 -9.56 9.34
CA TYR A 83 4.33 -9.44 9.05
C TYR A 83 5.00 -8.82 10.26
N ASP A 84 6.16 -9.35 10.65
CA ASP A 84 6.94 -8.73 11.71
C ASP A 84 7.55 -7.43 11.18
N MET A 85 7.08 -6.30 11.71
CA MET A 85 7.54 -4.97 11.32
C MET A 85 8.66 -4.45 12.22
N ASP A 86 9.02 -5.19 13.27
CA ASP A 86 10.10 -4.83 14.19
C ASP A 86 11.47 -5.24 13.64
N GLU A 87 11.51 -6.15 12.66
CA GLU A 87 12.74 -6.51 11.93
C GLU A 87 13.22 -5.36 11.02
N PRO A 88 14.52 -4.99 11.08
CA PRO A 88 15.11 -4.07 10.11
C PRO A 88 14.96 -4.60 8.68
N GLY A 89 14.50 -3.75 7.76
CA GLY A 89 14.31 -4.13 6.35
C GLY A 89 13.07 -4.99 6.08
N TRP A 90 12.12 -5.08 7.02
CA TRP A 90 10.88 -5.86 6.86
C TRP A 90 10.14 -5.57 5.54
N ALA A 91 10.09 -4.30 5.12
CA ALA A 91 9.38 -3.90 3.91
C ALA A 91 10.07 -4.39 2.63
N ASP A 92 11.41 -4.32 2.58
CA ASP A 92 12.20 -4.82 1.45
C ASP A 92 12.12 -6.34 1.35
N ARG A 93 12.16 -7.03 2.50
CA ARG A 93 12.00 -8.48 2.58
C ARG A 93 10.61 -8.91 2.09
N MET A 94 9.55 -8.25 2.55
CA MET A 94 8.19 -8.50 2.09
C MET A 94 8.06 -8.25 0.58
N LEU A 95 8.68 -7.19 0.06
CA LEU A 95 8.68 -6.91 -1.38
C LEU A 95 9.33 -8.05 -2.17
N ALA A 96 10.48 -8.55 -1.72
CA ALA A 96 11.16 -9.68 -2.34
C ALA A 96 10.31 -10.96 -2.30
N GLU A 97 9.65 -11.25 -1.18
CA GLU A 97 8.76 -12.41 -1.01
C GLU A 97 7.49 -12.31 -1.89
N LEU A 98 6.98 -11.10 -2.14
CA LEU A 98 5.88 -10.86 -3.10
C LEU A 98 6.34 -11.00 -4.56
N GLN A 99 7.58 -10.61 -4.87
CA GLN A 99 8.16 -10.75 -6.20
C GLN A 99 8.48 -12.21 -6.54
N SER A 100 8.94 -12.99 -5.56
CA SER A 100 9.21 -14.42 -5.71
C SER A 100 7.95 -15.28 -5.75
N GLY A 101 6.83 -14.76 -5.23
CA GLY A 101 5.58 -15.50 -5.08
C GLY A 101 5.53 -16.36 -3.80
N GLU A 102 6.47 -16.19 -2.88
CA GLU A 102 6.43 -16.78 -1.54
C GLU A 102 5.28 -16.19 -0.70
N LEU A 103 4.95 -14.91 -0.94
CA LEU A 103 3.75 -14.26 -0.41
C LEU A 103 2.74 -13.98 -1.52
N GLU A 104 1.46 -14.17 -1.20
CA GLU A 104 0.34 -13.78 -2.04
C GLU A 104 -0.63 -12.86 -1.28
N LEU A 105 -1.15 -11.86 -1.99
CA LEU A 105 -2.12 -10.94 -1.42
C LEU A 105 -3.51 -11.59 -1.31
N SER A 106 -4.17 -11.41 -0.15
CA SER A 106 -5.54 -11.85 0.03
C SER A 106 -6.49 -11.14 -0.93
N HIS A 107 -7.21 -11.89 -1.77
CA HIS A 107 -8.27 -11.35 -2.62
C HIS A 107 -9.58 -11.04 -1.87
N ARG A 108 -9.62 -11.21 -0.54
CA ARG A 108 -10.85 -11.11 0.26
C ARG A 108 -11.35 -9.67 0.47
N ARG A 109 -10.47 -8.67 0.37
CA ARG A 109 -10.84 -7.25 0.48
C ARG A 109 -10.28 -6.49 -0.70
N VAL A 110 -11.16 -6.11 -1.64
CA VAL A 110 -10.83 -5.20 -2.73
C VAL A 110 -11.31 -3.82 -2.34
N MET A 111 -10.41 -2.84 -2.32
CA MET A 111 -10.75 -1.44 -2.13
C MET A 111 -10.87 -0.77 -3.50
N SER A 112 -11.95 -0.02 -3.73
CA SER A 112 -12.02 0.84 -4.91
C SER A 112 -11.29 2.14 -4.60
N VAL A 113 -10.02 2.22 -4.96
CA VAL A 113 -9.23 3.46 -4.92
C VAL A 113 -9.34 4.13 -6.28
N TRP A 114 -9.62 5.42 -6.28
CA TRP A 114 -9.74 6.30 -7.44
C TRP A 114 -8.60 7.30 -7.53
N GLU A 115 -7.89 7.56 -6.44
CA GLU A 115 -6.77 8.49 -6.43
C GLU A 115 -5.79 8.06 -5.35
N ILE A 116 -4.50 8.17 -5.65
CA ILE A 116 -3.43 8.11 -4.66
C ILE A 116 -2.86 9.51 -4.60
N GLU A 117 -3.10 10.19 -3.49
CA GLU A 117 -2.48 11.48 -3.24
C GLU A 117 -1.11 11.25 -2.60
N VAL A 118 -0.14 12.07 -2.99
CA VAL A 118 1.26 11.95 -2.59
C VAL A 118 1.71 13.24 -1.93
N GLU A 119 2.31 13.13 -0.75
CA GLU A 119 3.01 14.20 -0.06
C GLU A 119 4.50 13.82 -0.04
N THR A 120 5.30 14.54 -0.82
CA THR A 120 6.74 14.32 -0.96
C THR A 120 7.49 14.84 0.27
N ARG A 121 8.53 14.13 0.69
CA ARG A 121 9.40 14.52 1.79
C ARG A 121 10.83 14.79 1.35
#